data_AF-A0A928ILE4-F1
#
_entry.id   AF-A0A928ILE4-F1
#
_cell.length_a   1.000
_cell.length_b   1.000
_cell.length_c   1.000
_cell.angle_alpha   90.00
_cell.angle_beta   90.00
_cell.angle_gamma   90.00
#
_symmetry.space_group_name_H-M   'P 1'
#
loop_
_entity.id
_entity.type
_entity.pdbx_description
1 polymer ?
#
loop_
_entity_poly.entity_id
_entity_poly.type
_entity_poly.pdbx_seq_one_letter_code
_entity_poly.pdbx_strand_id
1 'polypeptide(L)'
;MMTVKKYCEENNLDPDKVFDMVLGESGSILPKAKGFTGYIVEIKDHCLDCNNDKFNVFHKEIPFSSFQKAEFGIGSGQLWLQCIVDGESFVFCSTRKNWKSPAAKLILEKIGEHTEILGMDDYNKFMGKFFLFYMIKYAW
;
A
#
# COMPACT_ATOMS: atom_id res chain seq x y z
N MET A 1 -16.59 -5.00 -5.48
CA MET A 1 -15.70 -4.06 -4.77
C MET A 1 -15.60 -2.85 -5.66
N MET A 2 -15.78 -1.65 -5.11
CA MET A 2 -15.64 -0.41 -5.87
C MET A 2 -14.21 -0.35 -6.44
N THR A 3 -14.06 0.08 -7.69
CA THR A 3 -12.73 0.23 -8.32
C THR A 3 -12.21 1.63 -8.05
N VAL A 4 -10.88 1.81 -8.03
CA VAL A 4 -10.27 3.15 -7.91
C VAL A 4 -10.83 4.11 -8.96
N LYS A 5 -10.93 3.68 -10.22
CA LYS A 5 -11.49 4.49 -11.31
C LYS A 5 -12.90 4.99 -10.97
N LYS A 6 -13.80 4.08 -10.58
CA LYS A 6 -15.19 4.43 -10.27
C LYS A 6 -15.27 5.35 -9.05
N TYR A 7 -14.47 5.09 -8.02
CA TYR A 7 -14.40 5.94 -6.82
C TYR A 7 -13.93 7.35 -7.14
N CYS A 8 -12.90 7.49 -7.99
CA CYS A 8 -12.40 8.79 -8.41
C CYS A 8 -13.45 9.56 -9.22
N GLU A 9 -14.18 8.89 -10.12
CA GLU A 9 -15.26 9.49 -10.92
C GLU A 9 -16.42 9.97 -10.03
N GLU A 10 -16.85 9.16 -9.06
CA GLU A 10 -17.97 9.49 -8.17
C GLU A 10 -17.64 10.61 -7.17
N ASN A 11 -16.37 10.74 -6.77
CA ASN A 11 -15.93 11.72 -5.78
C ASN A 11 -15.13 12.89 -6.37
N ASN A 12 -14.99 12.96 -7.70
CA ASN A 12 -14.21 13.97 -8.42
C ASN A 12 -12.76 14.08 -7.90
N LEU A 13 -12.10 12.92 -7.73
CA LEU A 13 -10.73 12.81 -7.23
C LEU A 13 -9.72 12.57 -8.35
N ASP A 14 -8.49 12.98 -8.11
CA ASP A 14 -7.35 12.68 -8.97
C ASP A 14 -6.93 11.20 -8.80
N PRO A 15 -7.01 10.35 -9.85
CA PRO A 15 -6.62 8.95 -9.76
C PRO A 15 -5.14 8.75 -9.43
N ASP A 16 -4.28 9.75 -9.66
CA ASP A 16 -2.87 9.70 -9.29
C ASP A 16 -2.65 9.88 -7.79
N LYS A 17 -3.70 10.23 -7.02
CA LYS A 17 -3.70 10.32 -5.56
C LYS A 17 -4.54 9.23 -4.89
N VAL A 18 -5.00 8.23 -5.63
CA VAL A 18 -5.81 7.14 -5.06
C VAL A 18 -5.17 5.79 -5.34
N PHE A 19 -5.02 4.98 -4.30
CA PHE A 19 -4.33 3.70 -4.33
C PHE A 19 -5.24 2.54 -3.93
N ASP A 20 -5.19 1.45 -4.71
CA ASP A 20 -5.82 0.17 -4.36
C ASP A 20 -4.89 -0.66 -3.45
N MET A 21 -5.08 -0.53 -2.15
CA MET A 21 -4.26 -1.15 -1.12
C MET A 21 -4.81 -2.53 -0.74
N VAL A 22 -3.97 -3.56 -0.74
CA VAL A 22 -4.36 -4.89 -0.25
C VAL A 22 -3.63 -5.20 1.05
N LEU A 23 -4.37 -5.33 2.15
CA LEU A 23 -3.83 -5.64 3.46
C LEU A 23 -3.50 -7.13 3.60
N GLY A 24 -2.29 -7.42 4.08
CA GLY A 24 -1.88 -8.73 4.60
C GLY A 24 -1.98 -8.79 6.12
N GLU A 25 -1.58 -7.71 6.80
CA GLU A 25 -1.67 -7.53 8.25
C GLU A 25 -2.00 -6.07 8.56
N SER A 26 -2.77 -5.82 9.61
CA SER A 26 -3.25 -4.46 9.92
C SER A 26 -3.57 -4.23 11.38
N GLY A 27 -3.10 -5.10 12.28
CA GLY A 27 -3.36 -5.01 13.72
C GLY A 27 -4.80 -4.62 14.06
N SER A 28 -4.94 -3.59 14.88
CA SER A 28 -6.18 -2.86 15.18
C SER A 28 -6.37 -1.58 14.35
N ILE A 29 -5.40 -1.23 13.49
CA ILE A 29 -5.41 -0.01 12.65
C ILE A 29 -6.56 -0.03 11.65
N LEU A 30 -6.70 -1.13 10.90
CA LEU A 30 -7.78 -1.36 9.94
C LEU A 30 -8.39 -2.75 10.12
N PRO A 31 -9.73 -2.89 10.08
CA PRO A 31 -10.36 -4.19 10.11
C PRO A 31 -10.02 -4.99 8.84
N LYS A 32 -9.83 -6.30 8.99
CA LYS A 32 -9.56 -7.19 7.85
C LYS A 32 -10.31 -8.52 7.97
N ALA A 33 -10.56 -9.15 6.83
CA ALA A 33 -11.05 -10.51 6.78
C ALA A 33 -9.93 -11.52 7.10
N LYS A 34 -10.30 -12.81 7.21
CA LYS A 34 -9.38 -13.95 7.27
C LYS A 34 -8.75 -14.18 5.88
N GLY A 35 -7.95 -13.22 5.41
CA GLY A 35 -7.33 -13.20 4.09
C GLY A 35 -7.00 -11.78 3.62
N PHE A 36 -6.72 -11.64 2.32
CA PHE A 36 -6.46 -10.35 1.69
C PHE A 36 -7.68 -9.43 1.76
N THR A 37 -7.48 -8.21 2.24
CA THR A 37 -8.54 -7.20 2.33
C THR A 37 -8.15 -5.95 1.56
N GLY A 38 -8.92 -5.62 0.52
CA GLY A 38 -8.70 -4.43 -0.30
C GLY A 38 -9.34 -3.18 0.30
N TYR A 39 -8.61 -2.07 0.27
CA TYR A 39 -9.04 -0.73 0.66
C TYR A 39 -8.77 0.25 -0.48
N ILE A 40 -9.68 1.19 -0.69
CA ILE A 40 -9.38 2.37 -1.49
C ILE A 40 -8.75 3.39 -0.56
N VAL A 41 -7.60 3.93 -0.95
CA VAL A 41 -6.83 4.84 -0.12
C VAL A 41 -6.60 6.13 -0.89
N GLU A 42 -7.16 7.23 -0.38
CA GLU A 42 -6.79 8.57 -0.86
C GLU A 42 -5.52 9.03 -0.14
N ILE A 43 -4.60 9.59 -0.91
CA ILE A 43 -3.31 10.09 -0.43
C ILE A 43 -3.44 11.60 -0.25
N LYS A 44 -3.65 12.02 1.00
CA LYS A 44 -3.72 13.43 1.40
C LYS A 44 -2.33 13.93 1.78
N ASP A 45 -2.23 15.21 2.14
CA ASP A 45 -0.93 15.84 2.45
C ASP A 45 -0.26 15.24 3.70
N HIS A 46 -1.06 14.81 4.69
CA HIS A 46 -0.55 14.37 6.00
C HIS A 46 -0.97 12.94 6.39
N CYS A 47 -1.84 12.30 5.62
CA CYS A 47 -2.36 10.98 5.95
C CYS A 47 -2.79 10.18 4.72
N LEU A 48 -2.95 8.88 4.95
CA LEU A 48 -3.71 7.97 4.10
C LEU A 48 -5.16 7.94 4.59
N ASP A 49 -6.12 8.31 3.75
CA ASP A 49 -7.55 8.22 4.08
C ASP A 49 -8.16 6.95 3.48
N CYS A 50 -8.40 5.97 4.36
CA CYS A 50 -8.78 4.61 3.98
C CYS A 50 -10.30 4.44 3.97
N ASN A 51 -10.78 3.81 2.89
CA ASN A 51 -12.18 3.58 2.60
C ASN A 51 -12.44 2.09 2.28
N ASN A 52 -13.46 1.51 2.93
CA ASN A 52 -13.99 0.18 2.69
C ASN A 52 -15.42 0.00 3.25
N ASP A 53 -16.42 0.18 2.39
CA ASP A 53 -17.84 0.05 2.74
C ASP A 53 -18.21 -1.29 3.36
N LYS A 54 -17.54 -2.38 2.97
CA LYS A 54 -17.84 -3.72 3.51
C LYS A 54 -17.54 -3.86 4.99
N PHE A 55 -16.61 -3.05 5.50
CA PHE A 55 -16.24 -3.01 6.91
C PHE A 55 -16.79 -1.76 7.60
N ASN A 56 -17.69 -1.01 6.95
CA ASN A 56 -18.20 0.29 7.42
C ASN A 56 -17.09 1.30 7.73
N VAL A 57 -15.99 1.25 6.97
CA VAL A 57 -14.89 2.21 7.07
C VAL A 57 -15.07 3.22 5.95
N PHE A 58 -15.49 4.44 6.27
CA PHE A 58 -15.72 5.49 5.27
C PHE A 58 -14.62 6.55 5.27
N HIS A 59 -14.04 6.86 6.42
CA HIS A 59 -12.88 7.75 6.52
C HIS A 59 -12.05 7.31 7.72
N LYS A 60 -11.01 6.51 7.48
CA LYS A 60 -10.04 6.15 8.50
C LYS A 60 -8.69 6.68 8.08
N GLU A 61 -8.30 7.77 8.72
CA GLU A 61 -7.02 8.41 8.48
C GLU A 61 -5.89 7.70 9.22
N ILE A 62 -4.79 7.47 8.51
CA ILE A 62 -3.53 6.97 9.04
C ILE A 62 -2.48 8.05 8.76
N PRO A 63 -2.04 8.82 9.77
CA PRO A 63 -1.04 9.87 9.59
C PRO A 63 0.30 9.31 9.08
N PHE A 64 0.99 10.00 8.18
CA PHE A 64 2.34 9.57 7.78
C PHE A 64 3.35 9.61 8.93
N SER A 65 3.12 10.50 9.89
CA SER A 65 3.94 10.62 11.09
C SER A 65 3.82 9.43 12.06
N SER A 66 2.81 8.57 11.92
CA SER A 66 2.68 7.37 12.77
C SER A 66 3.43 6.16 12.24
N PHE A 67 4.00 6.24 11.03
CA PHE A 67 4.91 5.23 10.51
C PHE A 67 6.22 5.31 11.31
N GLN A 68 6.66 4.16 11.81
CA GLN A 68 7.87 4.01 12.63
C GLN A 68 8.91 3.15 11.92
N LYS A 69 8.46 2.26 11.04
CA LYS A 69 9.29 1.41 10.18
C LYS A 69 8.59 1.21 8.85
N ALA A 70 9.37 1.07 7.78
CA ALA A 70 8.91 0.69 6.45
C ALA A 70 10.00 -0.11 5.76
N GLU A 71 9.69 -1.34 5.35
CA GLU A 71 10.63 -2.23 4.67
C GLU A 71 9.94 -2.99 3.55
N PHE A 72 10.52 -2.92 2.36
CA PHE A 72 10.10 -3.76 1.26
C PHE A 72 10.58 -5.20 1.43
N GLY A 73 9.71 -6.15 1.11
CA GLY A 73 10.03 -7.57 1.04
C GLY A 73 9.23 -8.29 -0.03
N ILE A 74 9.71 -9.47 -0.44
CA ILE A 74 9.00 -10.36 -1.35
C ILE A 74 8.42 -11.53 -0.58
N GLY A 75 7.12 -11.78 -0.77
CA GLY A 75 6.41 -12.89 -0.14
C GLY A 75 5.30 -13.40 -1.05
N SER A 76 5.21 -14.73 -1.23
CA SER A 76 4.22 -15.37 -2.11
C SER A 76 4.17 -14.78 -3.53
N GLY A 77 5.33 -14.40 -4.06
CA GLY A 77 5.46 -13.78 -5.38
C GLY A 77 4.87 -12.37 -5.50
N GLN A 78 4.63 -11.67 -4.40
CA GLN A 78 4.21 -10.27 -4.39
C GLN A 78 5.23 -9.41 -3.64
N LEU A 79 5.30 -8.14 -4.02
CA LEU A 79 6.04 -7.13 -3.27
C LEU A 79 5.14 -6.56 -2.17
N TRP A 80 5.64 -6.65 -0.95
CA TRP A 80 5.01 -6.19 0.27
C TRP A 80 5.79 -5.01 0.81
N LEU A 81 5.06 -4.00 1.28
CA LEU A 81 5.61 -2.97 2.14
C LEU A 81 5.17 -3.30 3.57
N GLN A 82 6.15 -3.72 4.38
CA GLN A 82 5.94 -4.08 5.77
C GLN A 82 6.23 -2.86 6.64
N CYS A 83 5.21 -2.34 7.31
CA CYS A 83 5.34 -1.19 8.16
C CYS A 83 5.05 -1.53 9.62
N ILE A 84 5.60 -0.70 10.51
CA ILE A 84 5.10 -0.56 11.88
C ILE A 84 4.43 0.81 11.96
N VAL A 85 3.16 0.82 12.32
CA VAL A 85 2.34 2.02 12.45
C VAL A 85 1.72 2.01 13.84
N ASP A 86 1.95 3.06 14.62
CA ASP A 86 1.49 3.14 16.03
C ASP A 86 1.86 1.91 16.88
N GLY A 87 3.05 1.33 16.63
CA GLY A 87 3.54 0.13 17.33
C GLY A 87 2.95 -1.20 16.85
N GLU A 88 2.05 -1.19 15.87
CA GLU A 88 1.41 -2.38 15.32
C GLU A 88 1.89 -2.71 13.90
N SER A 89 1.82 -3.99 13.53
CA SER A 89 2.13 -4.45 12.18
C SER A 89 1.08 -3.97 11.18
N PHE A 90 1.54 -3.25 10.16
CA PHE A 90 0.73 -2.75 9.06
C PHE A 90 1.39 -3.09 7.74
N VAL A 91 0.91 -4.16 7.11
CA VAL A 91 1.54 -4.76 5.95
C VAL A 91 0.57 -4.72 4.78
N PHE A 92 0.95 -4.02 3.73
CA PHE A 92 0.16 -3.97 2.50
C PHE A 92 0.97 -4.35 1.28
N CYS A 93 0.30 -5.05 0.35
CA CYS A 93 0.80 -5.37 -0.97
C CYS A 93 -0.07 -4.75 -2.04
N SER A 94 0.46 -4.77 -3.26
CA SER A 94 -0.33 -4.50 -4.44
C SER A 94 0.31 -5.17 -5.65
N THR A 95 -0.40 -5.13 -6.77
CA THR A 95 0.13 -5.65 -8.03
C THR A 95 1.33 -4.82 -8.49
N ARG A 96 2.22 -5.43 -9.30
CA ARG A 96 3.34 -4.70 -9.93
C ARG A 96 2.89 -3.47 -10.71
N LYS A 97 1.72 -3.53 -11.37
CA LYS A 97 1.17 -2.37 -12.10
C LYS A 97 0.87 -1.23 -11.12
N ASN A 98 0.26 -1.54 -9.98
CA ASN A 98 -0.09 -0.51 -9.01
C ASN A 98 1.14 0.06 -8.31
N TRP A 99 2.15 -0.76 -7.99
CA TRP A 99 3.43 -0.27 -7.45
C TRP A 99 4.20 0.68 -8.39
N LYS A 100 3.89 0.69 -9.69
CA LYS A 100 4.44 1.64 -10.67
C LYS A 100 3.66 2.94 -10.80
N SER A 101 2.48 3.03 -10.18
CA SER A 101 1.59 4.18 -10.34
C SER A 101 2.18 5.44 -9.69
N PRO A 102 1.74 6.64 -10.13
CA PRO A 102 2.05 7.88 -9.44
C PRO A 102 1.63 7.86 -7.96
N ALA A 103 0.45 7.30 -7.66
CA ALA A 103 -0.06 7.13 -6.30
C ALA A 103 0.91 6.32 -5.42
N ALA A 104 1.45 5.21 -5.92
CA ALA A 104 2.44 4.43 -5.18
C ALA A 104 3.71 5.23 -4.86
N LYS A 105 4.21 6.01 -5.84
CA LYS A 105 5.39 6.85 -5.62
C LYS A 105 5.12 7.92 -4.57
N LEU A 106 3.95 8.53 -4.60
CA LEU A 106 3.54 9.53 -3.62
C LEU A 106 3.44 8.94 -2.21
N ILE A 107 2.91 7.72 -2.05
CA ILE A 107 2.91 7.01 -0.75
C ILE A 107 4.34 6.83 -0.24
N LEU A 108 5.27 6.37 -1.11
CA LEU A 108 6.66 6.14 -0.71
C LEU A 108 7.39 7.43 -0.38
N GLU A 109 7.15 8.50 -1.14
CA GLU A 109 7.67 9.83 -0.84
C GLU A 109 7.19 10.29 0.54
N LYS A 110 5.87 10.22 0.79
CA LYS A 110 5.26 10.68 2.04
C LYS A 110 5.68 9.86 3.26
N ILE A 111 5.78 8.55 3.14
CA ILE A 111 6.36 7.72 4.21
C ILE A 111 7.84 8.07 4.39
N GLY A 112 8.59 8.25 3.30
CA GLY A 112 10.01 8.59 3.29
C GLY A 112 10.36 9.93 3.95
N GLU A 113 9.43 10.89 3.96
CA GLU A 113 9.55 12.16 4.70
C GLU A 113 9.62 11.94 6.23
N HIS A 114 9.06 10.82 6.74
CA HIS A 114 8.94 10.53 8.17
C HIS A 114 9.72 9.31 8.63
N THR A 115 9.96 8.34 7.75
CA THR A 115 10.58 7.05 8.07
C THR A 115 11.41 6.57 6.89
N GLU A 116 12.65 6.16 7.15
CA GLU A 116 13.49 5.54 6.13
C GLU A 116 12.85 4.25 5.59
N ILE A 117 12.77 4.13 4.27
CA ILE A 117 12.23 2.95 3.59
C ILE A 117 13.38 2.01 3.22
N LEU A 118 13.44 0.88 3.90
CA LEU A 118 14.42 -0.17 3.66
C LEU A 118 13.96 -1.12 2.52
N GLY A 119 14.88 -1.93 2.00
CA GLY A 119 14.56 -2.93 0.97
C GLY A 119 14.27 -2.35 -0.42
N MET A 120 14.66 -1.09 -0.69
CA MET A 120 14.44 -0.44 -1.99
C MET A 120 15.10 -1.18 -3.16
N ASP A 121 16.14 -1.99 -2.91
CA ASP A 121 16.72 -2.88 -3.91
C ASP A 121 15.71 -3.91 -4.44
N ASP A 122 14.88 -4.48 -3.55
CA ASP A 122 13.86 -5.44 -3.93
C ASP A 122 12.70 -4.75 -4.65
N TYR A 123 12.30 -3.55 -4.21
CA TYR A 123 11.38 -2.69 -4.98
C TYR A 123 11.90 -2.45 -6.40
N ASN A 124 13.16 -2.01 -6.53
CA ASN A 124 13.78 -1.69 -7.81
C ASN A 124 13.88 -2.93 -8.73
N LYS A 125 14.28 -4.09 -8.19
CA LYS A 125 14.33 -5.35 -8.95
C LYS A 125 12.93 -5.79 -9.39
N PHE A 126 11.95 -5.68 -8.51
CA PHE A 126 10.55 -6.01 -8.79
C PHE A 126 9.95 -5.06 -9.84
N MET A 127 10.31 -3.78 -9.82
CA MET A 127 9.91 -2.78 -10.82
C MET A 127 10.66 -2.93 -12.15
N GLY A 128 11.89 -3.44 -12.12
CA GLY A 128 12.83 -3.47 -13.23
C GLY A 128 12.46 -4.38 -14.41
N LYS A 129 13.24 -4.26 -15.49
CA LYS A 129 13.06 -5.03 -16.74
C LYS A 129 13.28 -6.54 -16.58
N PHE A 130 14.07 -6.94 -15.58
CA PHE A 130 14.40 -8.33 -15.28
C PHE A 130 13.49 -8.96 -14.22
N PHE A 131 12.35 -8.34 -13.93
CA PHE A 131 11.36 -8.81 -12.94
C PHE A 131 11.05 -10.31 -13.03
N LEU A 132 10.88 -10.87 -14.24
CA LEU A 132 10.56 -12.28 -14.41
C LEU A 132 11.64 -13.21 -13.84
N PHE A 133 12.92 -12.90 -14.05
CA PHE A 133 14.03 -13.67 -13.48
C PHE A 133 14.10 -13.53 -11.97
N TYR A 134 13.86 -12.32 -11.48
CA TYR A 134 13.80 -12.06 -10.05
C TYR A 134 12.67 -12.86 -9.39
N MET A 135 11.49 -12.91 -10.00
CA MET A 135 10.34 -13.68 -9.50
C MET A 135 10.54 -15.18 -9.45
N ILE A 136 11.22 -15.77 -10.45
CA ILE A 136 11.51 -17.21 -10.46
C ILE A 136 12.26 -17.64 -9.20
N LYS A 137 13.14 -16.78 -8.66
CA LYS A 137 13.88 -17.03 -7.41
C LYS A 137 12.97 -17.13 -6.18
N TYR A 138 11.82 -16.47 -6.18
CA TYR A 138 10.88 -16.40 -5.05
C TYR A 138 9.55 -17.13 -5.34
N ALA A 139 9.53 -17.96 -6.39
CA ALA A 139 8.39 -18.77 -6.79
C ALA A 139 8.33 -20.15 -6.09
N TRP A 140 9.24 -20.41 -5.14
CA TRP A 140 9.34 -21.65 -4.37
C TRP A 140 9.53 -21.35 -2.88
#